data_AF-A0AAD3HKH1-F1
#
_entry.id   AF-A0AAD3HKH1-F1
#
_cell.length_a   1.000
_cell.length_b   1.000
_cell.length_c   1.000
_cell.angle_alpha   90.00
_cell.angle_beta   90.00
_cell.angle_gamma   90.00
#
_symmetry.space_group_name_H-M   'P 1'
#
loop_
_entity.id
_entity.type
_entity.pdbx_description
1 polymer ?
#
loop_
_entity_poly.entity_id
_entity_poly.type
_entity_poly.pdbx_seq_one_letter_code
_entity_poly.pdbx_strand_id
1 'polypeptide(L)'
;MEFWKLVQQPVRHKNLVVKLMRDIESGNFIAPKAYDVLIRYPTEQLSLGMTQLPKVDLPEKPLIKAFLQKYPEAKYEPVALDSFRPPLARRFVQRQVQLMQAGSDTASAFTQAEKELAEPLKALSRPQLSSASGSNPVELLLAQEQEQLDAGLGALAAQRAGAAAAGGSS
;
A
#
# COMPACT_ATOMS: atom_id res chain seq x y z
N MET A 1 39.57 -48.55 -7.59
CA MET A 1 39.12 -47.64 -8.66
C MET A 1 37.86 -46.93 -8.19
N GLU A 2 37.98 -45.64 -7.87
CA GLU A 2 36.92 -44.88 -7.21
C GLU A 2 35.92 -44.31 -8.23
N PHE A 3 34.78 -44.99 -8.38
CA PHE A 3 33.67 -44.58 -9.26
C PHE A 3 32.98 -43.26 -8.84
N TRP A 4 33.28 -42.75 -7.65
CA TRP A 4 32.61 -41.58 -7.07
C TRP A 4 33.18 -40.24 -7.57
N LYS A 5 34.34 -40.25 -8.24
CA LYS A 5 34.97 -39.04 -8.81
C LYS A 5 34.38 -38.58 -10.14
N LEU A 6 33.42 -39.33 -10.72
CA LEU A 6 32.72 -38.99 -11.97
C LEU A 6 31.35 -38.35 -11.76
N VAL A 7 30.95 -38.06 -10.51
CA VAL A 7 29.81 -37.18 -10.26
C VAL A 7 30.26 -35.75 -10.54
N GLN A 8 30.33 -35.42 -11.83
CA GLN A 8 30.38 -34.06 -12.33
C GLN A 8 29.40 -33.24 -11.50
N GLN A 9 29.89 -32.14 -10.90
CA GLN A 9 29.07 -31.22 -10.13
C GLN A 9 27.76 -31.01 -10.88
N PRO A 10 26.58 -31.18 -10.25
CA PRO A 10 25.32 -30.98 -10.95
C PRO A 10 25.31 -29.53 -11.40
N VAL A 11 25.49 -29.32 -12.70
CA VAL A 11 25.28 -28.01 -13.32
C VAL A 11 23.88 -27.61 -12.90
N ARG A 12 23.78 -26.59 -12.04
CA ARG A 12 22.49 -26.07 -11.59
C ARG A 12 21.81 -25.50 -12.83
N HIS A 13 21.03 -26.33 -13.51
CA HIS A 13 20.22 -25.89 -14.63
C HIS A 13 19.24 -24.86 -14.08
N LYS A 14 19.29 -23.65 -14.64
CA LYS A 14 18.42 -22.54 -14.24
C LYS A 14 16.94 -22.83 -14.56
N ASN A 15 16.66 -23.86 -15.37
CA ASN A 15 15.33 -24.18 -15.84
C ASN A 15 14.93 -25.61 -15.42
N LEU A 16 13.81 -25.71 -14.70
CA LEU A 16 13.22 -26.97 -14.23
C LEU A 16 12.80 -27.88 -15.38
N VAL A 17 12.34 -27.31 -16.50
CA VAL A 17 11.91 -28.09 -17.69
C VAL A 17 13.10 -28.85 -18.28
N VAL A 18 14.27 -28.21 -18.39
CA VAL A 18 15.50 -28.84 -18.92
C VAL A 18 15.95 -29.99 -18.01
N LYS A 19 15.83 -29.82 -16.69
CA LYS A 19 16.12 -30.89 -15.73
C LYS A 19 15.16 -32.07 -15.91
N LEU A 20 13.87 -31.77 -16.05
CA LEU A 20 12.82 -32.78 -16.18
C LEU A 20 12.93 -33.57 -17.49
N MET A 21 13.27 -32.91 -18.60
CA MET A 21 13.57 -33.57 -19.88
C MET A 21 14.72 -34.58 -19.73
N ARG A 22 15.83 -34.18 -19.10
CA ARG A 22 16.99 -35.06 -18.87
C ARG A 22 16.67 -36.24 -17.95
N ASP A 23 15.86 -36.02 -16.93
CA ASP A 23 15.45 -37.07 -15.99
C ASP A 23 14.55 -38.11 -16.68
N ILE A 24 13.66 -37.69 -17.59
CA ILE A 24 12.87 -38.60 -18.45
C ILE A 24 13.78 -39.36 -19.43
N GLU A 25 14.72 -38.68 -20.10
CA GLU A 25 15.67 -39.30 -21.04
C GLU A 25 16.55 -40.37 -20.38
N SER A 26 16.83 -40.22 -19.08
CA SER A 26 17.60 -41.22 -18.32
C SER A 26 16.86 -42.54 -18.11
N GLY A 27 15.55 -42.60 -18.39
CA GLY A 27 14.71 -43.79 -18.20
C GLY A 27 14.40 -44.14 -16.74
N ASN A 28 14.94 -43.39 -15.77
CA ASN A 28 14.73 -43.63 -14.35
C ASN A 28 13.42 -43.03 -13.80
N PHE A 29 12.77 -42.15 -14.56
CA PHE A 29 11.59 -41.41 -14.13
C PHE A 29 10.45 -41.52 -15.15
N ILE A 30 9.22 -41.67 -14.64
CA ILE A 30 8.00 -41.61 -15.45
C ILE A 30 7.65 -40.14 -15.70
N ALA A 31 7.28 -39.80 -16.94
CA ALA A 31 6.89 -38.46 -17.31
C ALA A 31 5.70 -37.97 -16.45
N PRO A 32 5.84 -36.85 -15.71
CA PRO A 32 4.74 -36.27 -14.95
C PRO A 32 3.62 -35.78 -15.88
N LYS A 33 2.36 -35.87 -15.44
CA LYS A 33 1.20 -35.37 -16.22
C LYS A 33 1.32 -33.89 -16.63
N ALA A 34 2.04 -33.10 -15.84
CA ALA A 34 2.29 -31.67 -16.12
C ALA A 34 3.35 -31.44 -17.22
N TYR A 35 4.12 -32.46 -17.63
CA TYR A 35 5.17 -32.33 -18.63
C TYR A 35 4.62 -31.88 -19.98
N ASP A 36 3.49 -32.44 -20.41
CA ASP A 36 2.82 -32.06 -21.66
C ASP A 36 2.41 -30.57 -21.66
N VAL A 37 2.00 -30.05 -20.51
CA VAL A 37 1.64 -28.64 -20.34
C VAL A 37 2.88 -27.75 -20.41
N LEU A 38 3.96 -28.15 -19.76
CA LEU A 38 5.22 -27.39 -19.72
C LEU A 38 5.91 -27.31 -21.09
N ILE A 39 5.79 -28.34 -21.93
CA ILE A 39 6.30 -28.31 -23.31
C ILE A 39 5.42 -27.42 -24.19
N ARG A 40 4.10 -27.51 -24.05
CA ARG A 40 3.15 -26.73 -24.85
C ARG A 40 3.16 -25.24 -24.51
N TYR A 41 3.40 -24.91 -23.24
CA TYR A 41 3.42 -23.53 -22.73
C TYR A 41 4.79 -23.25 -22.09
N PRO A 42 5.83 -22.99 -22.90
CA PRO A 42 7.14 -22.66 -22.36
C PRO A 42 7.06 -21.36 -21.57
N THR A 43 7.63 -21.35 -20.37
CA THR A 43 7.71 -20.14 -19.55
C THR A 43 8.59 -19.11 -20.23
N GLU A 44 8.09 -17.90 -20.43
CA GLU A 44 8.93 -16.79 -20.86
C GLU A 44 10.04 -16.57 -19.84
N GLN A 45 11.28 -16.47 -20.32
CA GLN A 45 12.39 -16.08 -19.46
C GLN A 45 12.19 -14.61 -19.13
N LEU A 46 11.69 -14.31 -17.93
CA LEU A 46 11.70 -12.97 -17.37
C LEU A 46 13.17 -12.58 -17.19
N SER A 47 13.76 -11.99 -18.22
CA SER A 47 15.08 -11.39 -18.13
C SER A 47 14.97 -10.23 -17.14
N LEU A 48 15.32 -10.47 -15.89
CA LEU A 48 15.51 -9.48 -14.82
C LEU A 48 16.73 -8.57 -15.11
N GLY A 49 17.02 -8.29 -16.39
CA GLY A 49 18.10 -7.40 -16.83
C GLY A 49 17.81 -5.92 -16.54
N MET A 50 16.63 -5.61 -16.00
CA MET A 50 16.35 -4.29 -15.44
C MET A 50 16.96 -4.21 -14.04
N THR A 51 18.17 -3.67 -13.96
CA THR A 51 18.82 -3.31 -12.68
C THR A 51 18.10 -2.16 -11.98
N GLN A 52 17.28 -1.39 -12.70
CA GLN A 52 16.50 -0.27 -12.16
C GLN A 52 15.07 -0.30 -12.72
N LEU A 53 14.10 -0.21 -11.81
CA LEU A 53 12.68 -0.05 -12.15
C LEU A 53 12.44 1.36 -12.73
N PRO A 54 11.69 1.49 -13.84
CA PRO A 54 11.35 2.80 -14.39
C PRO A 54 10.49 3.58 -13.40
N LYS A 55 10.89 4.80 -13.08
CA LYS A 55 10.09 5.71 -12.26
C LYS A 55 9.03 6.35 -13.15
N VAL A 56 7.76 6.07 -12.84
CA VAL A 56 6.63 6.73 -13.51
C VAL A 56 6.34 8.05 -12.82
N ASP A 57 6.68 9.15 -13.49
CA ASP A 57 6.36 10.50 -13.03
C ASP A 57 5.14 11.06 -13.74
N LEU A 58 4.15 11.43 -12.93
CA LEU A 58 2.91 12.03 -13.40
C LEU A 58 3.05 13.55 -13.31
N PRO A 59 2.68 14.31 -14.35
CA PRO A 59 2.77 15.78 -14.36
C PRO A 59 1.86 16.43 -13.30
N GLU A 60 0.88 15.69 -12.79
CA GLU A 60 -0.06 16.12 -11.74
C GLU A 60 0.58 16.12 -10.34
N LYS A 61 1.66 15.34 -10.10
CA LYS A 61 2.31 15.20 -8.78
C LYS A 61 2.65 16.56 -8.13
N PRO A 62 3.32 17.52 -8.81
CA PRO A 62 3.64 18.81 -8.19
C PRO A 62 2.40 19.63 -7.83
N LEU A 63 1.35 19.60 -8.66
CA LEU A 63 0.11 20.32 -8.41
C LEU A 63 -0.64 19.74 -7.21
N ILE A 64 -0.67 18.41 -7.08
CA ILE A 64 -1.25 17.72 -5.91
C ILE A 64 -0.48 18.11 -4.65
N LYS A 65 0.87 18.15 -4.70
CA LYS A 65 1.68 18.57 -3.55
C LYS A 65 1.35 20.01 -3.13
N ALA A 66 1.25 20.94 -4.08
CA ALA A 66 0.88 22.33 -3.80
C ALA A 66 -0.54 22.45 -3.20
N PHE A 67 -1.48 21.65 -3.70
CA PHE A 67 -2.83 21.58 -3.13
C PHE A 67 -2.83 21.06 -1.69
N LEU A 68 -2.13 19.95 -1.41
CA LEU A 68 -2.06 19.35 -0.06
C LEU A 68 -1.27 20.20 0.95
N GLN A 69 -0.43 21.13 0.49
CA GLN A 69 0.20 22.13 1.35
C GLN A 69 -0.81 23.18 1.83
N LYS A 70 -1.77 23.56 0.99
CA LYS A 70 -2.84 24.51 1.35
C LYS A 70 -3.96 23.85 2.14
N TYR A 71 -4.35 22.63 1.79
CA TYR A 71 -5.42 21.87 2.43
C TYR A 71 -4.87 20.55 2.98
N PRO A 72 -4.25 20.55 4.18
CA PRO A 72 -3.73 19.33 4.78
C PRO A 72 -4.86 18.35 5.15
N GLU A 73 -6.07 18.85 5.39
CA GLU A 73 -7.26 18.05 5.73
C GLU A 73 -7.63 17.03 4.65
N ALA A 74 -7.37 17.35 3.37
CA ALA A 74 -7.64 16.45 2.26
C ALA A 74 -6.79 15.16 2.28
N LYS A 75 -5.75 15.08 3.13
CA LYS A 75 -4.98 13.84 3.34
C LYS A 75 -5.77 12.77 4.08
N TYR A 76 -6.77 13.17 4.87
CA TYR A 76 -7.60 12.27 5.67
C TYR A 76 -8.86 11.81 4.93
N GLU A 77 -9.07 12.26 3.69
CA GLU A 77 -10.17 11.81 2.86
C GLU A 77 -10.02 10.31 2.55
N PRO A 78 -11.00 9.46 2.90
CA PRO A 78 -10.92 8.03 2.64
C PRO A 78 -10.97 7.77 1.13
N VAL A 79 -9.95 7.07 0.62
CA VAL A 79 -9.89 6.67 -0.79
C VAL A 79 -10.56 5.30 -0.95
N ALA A 80 -11.76 5.32 -1.52
CA ALA A 80 -12.49 4.11 -1.88
C ALA A 80 -11.88 3.47 -3.14
N LEU A 81 -11.12 2.39 -2.97
CA LEU A 81 -10.41 1.66 -4.05
C LEU A 81 -11.35 0.93 -5.00
N ASP A 82 -12.57 0.66 -4.55
CA ASP A 82 -13.67 0.03 -5.29
C ASP A 82 -14.50 1.05 -6.09
N SER A 83 -14.36 2.34 -5.82
CA SER A 83 -15.11 3.39 -6.49
C SER A 83 -14.32 4.00 -7.65
N PHE A 84 -15.02 4.29 -8.76
CA PHE A 84 -14.47 5.10 -9.85
C PHE A 84 -14.42 6.60 -9.54
N ARG A 85 -14.76 7.00 -8.30
CA ARG A 85 -14.78 8.41 -7.91
C ARG A 85 -13.37 8.81 -7.45
N PRO A 86 -12.68 9.69 -8.19
CA PRO A 86 -11.35 10.13 -7.79
C PRO A 86 -11.42 10.97 -6.50
N PRO A 87 -10.33 10.95 -5.69
CA PRO A 87 -10.24 11.76 -4.49
C PRO A 87 -10.30 13.25 -4.83
N LEU A 88 -10.68 14.09 -3.86
CA LEU A 88 -10.90 15.52 -4.11
C LEU A 88 -9.65 16.20 -4.65
N ALA A 89 -8.47 15.88 -4.11
CA ALA A 89 -7.20 16.43 -4.58
C ALA A 89 -6.99 16.17 -6.08
N ARG A 90 -7.34 14.98 -6.57
CA ARG A 90 -7.19 14.62 -7.98
C ARG A 90 -8.23 15.32 -8.85
N ARG A 91 -9.47 15.47 -8.36
CA ARG A 91 -10.53 16.25 -9.05
C ARG A 91 -10.13 17.71 -9.19
N PHE A 92 -9.57 18.29 -8.13
CA PHE A 92 -9.07 19.66 -8.13
C PHE A 92 -7.97 19.86 -9.16
N VAL A 93 -6.95 19.01 -9.13
CA VAL A 93 -5.82 19.11 -10.06
C VAL A 93 -6.25 18.85 -11.50
N GLN A 94 -7.11 17.87 -11.74
CA GLN A 94 -7.67 17.64 -13.07
C GLN A 94 -8.40 18.87 -13.60
N ARG A 95 -9.19 19.54 -12.74
CA ARG A 95 -9.87 20.77 -13.13
C ARG A 95 -8.90 21.93 -13.37
N GLN A 96 -7.88 22.08 -12.53
CA GLN A 96 -6.82 23.06 -12.73
C GLN A 96 -6.09 22.84 -14.07
N VAL A 97 -5.78 21.60 -14.40
CA VAL A 97 -5.14 21.23 -15.68
C VAL A 97 -6.06 21.55 -16.86
N GLN A 98 -7.37 21.29 -16.77
CA GLN A 98 -8.33 21.67 -17.81
C GLN A 98 -8.36 23.19 -18.04
N LEU A 99 -8.32 23.98 -16.98
CA LEU A 99 -8.28 25.45 -17.08
C LEU A 99 -6.96 25.94 -17.67
N MET A 100 -5.84 25.30 -17.31
CA MET A 100 -4.55 25.60 -17.94
C MET A 100 -4.52 25.25 -19.43
N GLN A 101 -5.15 24.14 -19.82
CA GLN A 101 -5.32 23.76 -21.23
C GLN A 101 -6.22 24.75 -21.99
N ALA A 102 -7.18 25.38 -21.30
CA ALA A 102 -8.00 26.45 -21.85
C ALA A 102 -7.27 27.81 -21.96
N GLY A 103 -6.01 27.89 -21.54
CA GLY A 103 -5.16 29.08 -21.66
C GLY A 103 -5.07 29.94 -20.40
N SER A 104 -5.63 29.51 -19.28
CA SER A 104 -5.53 30.22 -18.00
C SER A 104 -4.13 30.07 -17.38
N ASP A 105 -3.61 31.13 -16.77
CA ASP A 105 -2.37 31.05 -15.99
C ASP A 105 -2.57 30.16 -14.74
N THR A 106 -1.51 29.51 -14.30
CA THR A 106 -1.47 28.56 -13.16
C THR A 106 -2.14 29.07 -11.90
N ALA A 107 -1.90 30.33 -11.53
CA ALA A 107 -2.49 30.97 -10.35
C ALA A 107 -3.99 31.25 -10.54
N SER A 108 -4.37 31.73 -11.73
CA SER A 108 -5.77 31.99 -12.08
C SER A 108 -6.59 30.69 -12.14
N ALA A 109 -6.02 29.63 -12.74
CA ALA A 109 -6.61 28.30 -12.81
C ALA A 109 -6.80 27.70 -11.41
N PHE A 110 -5.85 27.92 -10.50
CA PHE A 110 -5.96 27.48 -9.10
C PHE A 110 -7.16 28.14 -8.42
N THR A 111 -7.28 29.48 -8.49
CA THR A 111 -8.37 30.21 -7.82
C THR A 111 -9.74 29.91 -8.43
N GLN A 112 -9.82 29.66 -9.73
CA GLN A 112 -11.05 29.24 -10.39
C GLN A 112 -11.47 27.82 -9.97
N ALA A 113 -10.53 26.87 -9.95
CA ALA A 113 -10.79 25.51 -9.47
C ALA A 113 -11.23 25.50 -7.99
N GLU A 114 -10.66 26.39 -7.17
CA GLU A 114 -11.03 26.57 -5.76
C GLU A 114 -12.47 27.06 -5.61
N LYS A 115 -12.90 28.01 -6.44
CA LYS A 115 -14.29 28.51 -6.43
C LYS A 115 -15.29 27.42 -6.84
N GLU A 116 -14.97 26.63 -7.85
CA GLU A 116 -15.86 25.57 -8.33
C GLU A 116 -15.95 24.39 -7.35
N LEU A 117 -14.88 24.11 -6.61
CA LEU A 117 -14.80 23.04 -5.63
C LEU A 117 -14.90 23.55 -4.18
N ALA A 118 -15.40 24.76 -3.96
CA ALA A 118 -15.50 25.34 -2.62
C ALA A 118 -16.44 24.53 -1.71
N GLU A 119 -17.55 24.02 -2.25
CA GLU A 119 -18.52 23.21 -1.49
C GLU A 119 -17.92 21.89 -0.97
N PRO A 120 -17.28 21.04 -1.81
CA PRO A 120 -16.63 19.84 -1.29
C PRO A 120 -15.41 20.14 -0.41
N LEU A 121 -14.70 21.25 -0.62
CA LEU A 121 -13.62 21.68 0.29
C LEU A 121 -14.17 22.04 1.68
N LYS A 122 -15.27 22.79 1.73
CA LYS A 122 -15.97 23.09 2.99
C LYS A 122 -16.51 21.82 3.65
N ALA A 123 -16.93 20.83 2.87
CA ALA A 123 -17.39 19.54 3.41
C ALA A 123 -16.26 18.70 4.02
N LEU A 124 -15.00 18.96 3.65
CA LEU A 124 -13.84 18.35 4.30
C LEU A 124 -13.43 19.11 5.58
N SER A 125 -13.49 20.45 5.54
CA SER A 125 -13.17 21.28 6.71
C SER A 125 -14.25 21.19 7.79
N ARG A 126 -15.50 20.97 7.37
CA ARG A 126 -16.56 20.61 8.29
C ARG A 126 -16.26 19.18 8.70
N PRO A 127 -15.87 18.95 9.96
CA PRO A 127 -15.40 17.64 10.36
C PRO A 127 -16.45 16.61 9.96
N GLN A 128 -16.04 15.54 9.28
CA GLN A 128 -16.89 14.40 8.89
C GLN A 128 -17.46 13.62 10.10
N LEU A 129 -17.49 14.28 11.25
CA LEU A 129 -17.97 13.83 12.53
C LEU A 129 -19.51 13.86 12.65
N SER A 130 -20.27 14.24 11.62
CA SER A 130 -21.70 14.54 11.76
C SER A 130 -22.69 13.72 10.94
N SER A 131 -22.32 12.57 10.33
CA SER A 131 -23.25 11.97 9.35
C SER A 131 -23.39 10.45 9.29
N ALA A 132 -23.08 9.66 10.33
CA ALA A 132 -23.37 8.22 10.24
C ALA A 132 -23.83 7.49 11.52
N SER A 133 -23.74 8.07 12.70
CA SER A 133 -24.24 7.41 13.92
C SER A 133 -24.71 8.46 14.92
N GLY A 134 -25.82 8.21 15.61
CA GLY A 134 -26.48 9.15 16.52
C GLY A 134 -25.71 9.51 17.80
N SER A 135 -24.40 9.22 17.86
CA SER A 135 -23.50 9.62 18.94
C SER A 135 -22.45 10.60 18.39
N ASN A 136 -22.21 11.70 19.11
CA ASN A 136 -21.14 12.59 18.71
C ASN A 136 -19.82 11.81 18.75
N PRO A 137 -19.05 11.76 17.67
CA PRO A 137 -17.78 11.00 17.65
C PRO A 137 -16.75 11.57 18.64
N VAL A 138 -16.91 12.81 19.08
CA VAL A 138 -16.14 13.37 20.21
C VAL A 138 -16.46 12.61 21.50
N GLU A 139 -17.72 12.25 21.75
CA GLU A 139 -18.11 11.46 22.92
C GLU A 139 -17.55 10.04 22.83
N LEU A 140 -17.51 9.47 21.62
CA LEU A 140 -16.88 8.16 21.40
C LEU A 140 -15.38 8.21 21.68
N LEU A 141 -14.68 9.24 21.20
CA LEU A 141 -13.27 9.45 21.49
C LEU A 141 -13.01 9.64 22.99
N LEU A 142 -13.86 10.41 23.67
CA LEU A 142 -13.75 10.64 25.11
C LEU A 142 -13.99 9.35 25.90
N ALA A 143 -14.95 8.52 25.49
CA ALA A 143 -15.17 7.20 26.09
C ALA A 143 -13.96 6.29 25.90
N GLN A 144 -13.36 6.29 24.70
CA GLN A 144 -12.17 5.52 24.40
C GLN A 144 -10.95 5.99 25.19
N GLU A 145 -10.78 7.30 25.36
CA GLU A 145 -9.72 7.89 26.19
C GLU A 145 -9.89 7.50 27.66
N GLN A 146 -11.11 7.59 28.19
CA GLN A 146 -11.41 7.19 29.57
C GLN A 146 -11.07 5.72 29.81
N GLU A 147 -11.44 4.83 28.89
CA GLU A 147 -11.11 3.40 28.99
C GLU A 147 -9.59 3.15 29.01
N GLN A 148 -8.83 3.89 28.20
CA GLN A 148 -7.37 3.80 28.17
C GLN A 148 -6.74 4.31 29.48
N LEU A 149 -7.27 5.40 30.05
CA LEU A 149 -6.82 5.92 31.34
C LEU A 149 -7.09 4.92 32.46
N ASP A 150 -8.29 4.33 32.50
CA ASP A 150 -8.68 3.36 33.51
C ASP A 150 -7.81 2.09 33.42
N ALA A 151 -7.55 1.60 32.20
CA ALA A 151 -6.64 0.49 31.97
C ALA A 151 -5.19 0.81 32.40
N GLY A 152 -4.71 2.03 32.12
CA GLY A 152 -3.39 2.50 32.53
C GLY A 152 -3.25 2.60 34.05
N LEU A 153 -4.27 3.15 34.74
CA LEU A 153 -4.31 3.22 36.19
C LEU A 153 -4.34 1.83 36.83
N GLY A 154 -5.11 0.89 36.26
CA GLY A 154 -5.13 -0.50 36.68
C GLY A 154 -3.76 -1.18 36.56
N ALA A 155 -3.06 -0.96 35.44
CA ALA A 155 -1.72 -1.49 35.22
C ALA A 155 -0.68 -0.93 36.21
N LEU A 156 -0.71 0.39 36.48
CA LEU A 156 0.18 1.02 37.46
C LEU A 156 -0.11 0.53 38.89
N ALA A 157 -1.37 0.35 39.25
CA ALA A 157 -1.76 -0.19 40.55
C ALA A 157 -1.25 -1.64 40.71
N ALA A 158 -1.41 -2.49 39.68
CA ALA A 158 -0.90 -3.85 39.68
C ALA A 158 0.64 -3.89 39.76
N GLN A 159 1.34 -2.99 39.07
CA GLN A 159 2.80 -2.90 39.12
C GLN A 159 3.30 -2.48 40.52
N ARG A 160 2.62 -1.53 41.17
CA ARG A 160 2.96 -1.10 42.53
C ARG A 160 2.71 -2.19 43.57
N ALA A 161 1.62 -2.95 43.42
CA ALA A 161 1.34 -4.11 44.26
C ALA A 161 2.38 -5.23 44.07
N GLY A 162 2.78 -5.50 42.82
CA GLY A 162 3.85 -6.47 42.52
C GLY A 162 5.22 -6.06 43.06
N ALA A 163 5.58 -4.77 42.97
CA ALA A 163 6.83 -4.24 43.53
C ALA A 163 6.85 -4.27 45.07
N ALA A 164 5.71 -3.99 45.73
CA ALA A 164 5.58 -4.13 47.18
C ALA A 164 5.70 -5.59 47.65
N ALA A 165 5.19 -6.54 46.87
CA ALA A 165 5.35 -7.97 47.15
C ALA A 165 6.79 -8.47 46.95
N ALA A 166 7.54 -7.91 45.99
CA ALA A 166 8.94 -8.27 45.73
C ALA A 166 9.95 -7.61 46.69
N GLY A 167 9.63 -6.44 47.27
CA GLY A 167 10.46 -5.76 48.26
C GLY A 167 10.28 -6.24 49.71
N GLY A 168 9.31 -7.12 49.96
CA GLY A 168 9.01 -7.68 51.29
C GLY A 168 9.65 -9.05 51.58
N SER A 169 10.50 -9.57 50.69
CA SER A 169 11.12 -10.90 50.79
C SER A 169 12.65 -10.86 50.94
N SER A 170 13.21 -9.85 51.59
CA SER A 170 14.64 -9.74 51.93
C SER A 170 14.85 -9.74 53.43
#